data_AF-A0A1F2S482-F1
#
_entry.id   AF-A0A1F2S482-F1
#
_cell.length_a   1.000
_cell.length_b   1.000
_cell.length_c   1.000
_cell.angle_alpha   90.00
_cell.angle_beta   90.00
_cell.angle_gamma   90.00
#
_symmetry.space_group_name_H-M   'P 1'
#
loop_
_entity.id
_entity.type
_entity.pdbx_description
1 polymer ?
#
loop_
_entity_poly.entity_id
_entity_poly.type
_entity_poly.pdbx_seq_one_letter_code
_entity_poly.pdbx_strand_id
1 'polypeptide(L)'
;MAKSVRIWQKKQIRLDHLTFRQQDMVQIGAAGLLAVKKRLAAAQGPGDGPAKPLTKRYAIRKSKLRKGNLRDLWLTGKMLKNLTLRTVSENSSKAALTSRKERIKGLANARIEPWLVFSPKNRLAVMEKAKQVFLEVKNRLIVSRSTGAVRFD
;
A
#
# COMPACT_ATOMS: atom_id res chain seq x y z
N MET A 1 -33.93 14.41 22.73
CA MET A 1 -33.02 13.40 22.14
C MET A 1 -32.00 14.09 21.24
N ALA A 2 -30.71 14.03 21.55
CA ALA A 2 -29.69 14.71 20.74
C ALA A 2 -29.49 14.00 19.39
N LYS A 3 -29.52 14.77 18.28
CA LYS A 3 -29.35 14.27 16.91
C LYS A 3 -27.90 13.79 16.69
N SER A 4 -27.71 12.56 16.21
CA SER A 4 -26.39 12.04 15.89
C SER A 4 -25.77 12.79 14.70
N VAL A 5 -24.57 13.33 14.88
CA VAL A 5 -23.80 13.99 13.81
C VAL A 5 -22.82 13.00 13.18
N ARG A 6 -22.88 12.86 11.86
CA ARG A 6 -21.93 12.05 11.09
C ARG A 6 -20.61 12.80 10.96
N ILE A 7 -19.65 12.50 11.83
CA ILE A 7 -18.32 13.09 11.79
C ILE A 7 -17.52 12.46 10.64
N TRP A 8 -17.20 13.26 9.62
CA TRP A 8 -16.28 12.87 8.55
C TRP A 8 -14.85 13.25 8.95
N GLN A 9 -14.11 12.30 9.53
CA GLN A 9 -12.71 12.51 9.86
C GLN A 9 -11.86 12.48 8.58
N LYS A 10 -11.45 13.67 8.10
CA LYS A 10 -10.45 13.81 7.03
C LYS A 10 -9.14 13.18 7.49
N LYS A 11 -8.61 12.30 6.64
CA LYS A 11 -7.37 11.53 6.73
C LYS A 11 -6.13 12.39 7.06
N GLN A 12 -5.89 12.68 8.33
CA GLN A 12 -4.54 12.96 8.82
C GLN A 12 -4.05 11.69 9.53
N ILE A 13 -2.93 11.14 9.07
CA ILE A 13 -2.18 10.17 9.86
C ILE A 13 -1.55 11.01 10.97
N ARG A 14 -2.08 10.93 12.20
CA ARG A 14 -1.41 11.53 13.36
C ARG A 14 -0.20 10.66 13.67
N LEU A 15 0.98 11.10 13.24
CA LEU A 15 2.25 10.42 13.50
C LEU A 15 2.71 10.61 14.95
N ASP A 16 2.18 11.65 15.61
CA ASP A 16 2.54 12.09 16.96
C ASP A 16 2.15 11.10 18.06
N HIS A 17 1.23 10.16 17.80
CA HIS A 17 0.82 9.12 18.75
C HIS A 17 1.44 7.74 18.46
N LEU A 18 2.34 7.66 17.48
CA LEU A 18 2.95 6.38 17.10
C LEU A 18 4.17 6.09 17.98
N THR A 19 4.31 4.84 18.38
CA THR A 19 5.57 4.37 18.97
C THR A 19 6.68 4.47 17.91
N PHE A 20 7.94 4.61 18.33
CA PHE A 20 9.05 4.72 17.38
C PHE A 20 9.07 3.57 16.36
N ARG A 21 8.76 2.33 16.81
CA ARG A 21 8.61 1.15 15.92
C ARG A 21 7.46 1.28 14.94
N GLN A 22 6.34 1.87 15.36
CA GLN A 22 5.22 2.13 14.46
C GLN A 22 5.55 3.19 13.41
N GLN A 23 6.34 4.22 13.77
CA GLN A 23 6.82 5.22 12.80
C GLN A 23 7.71 4.55 11.74
N ASP A 24 8.65 3.71 12.16
CA ASP A 24 9.50 2.91 11.25
C ASP A 24 8.65 2.03 10.32
N MET A 25 7.64 1.36 10.88
CA MET A 25 6.73 0.54 10.10
C MET A 25 5.84 1.33 9.14
N VAL A 26 5.50 2.58 9.44
CA VAL A 26 4.85 3.47 8.48
C VAL A 26 5.77 3.72 7.28
N GLN A 27 7.07 3.95 7.50
CA GLN A 27 8.02 4.18 6.41
C GLN A 27 8.17 2.94 5.52
N ILE A 28 8.35 1.77 6.13
CA ILE A 28 8.47 0.50 5.41
C ILE A 28 7.16 0.19 4.65
N GLY A 29 6.01 0.34 5.30
CA GLY A 29 4.70 0.14 4.69
C GLY A 29 4.40 1.11 3.54
N ALA A 30 4.83 2.37 3.67
CA ALA A 30 4.71 3.37 2.61
C ALA A 30 5.55 3.01 1.38
N ALA A 31 6.79 2.53 1.59
CA ALA A 31 7.64 2.06 0.50
C ALA A 31 7.03 0.84 -0.22
N GLY A 32 6.51 -0.14 0.52
CA GLY A 32 5.81 -1.29 -0.07
C GLY A 32 4.55 -0.89 -0.84
N LEU A 33 3.75 0.01 -0.30
CA LEU A 33 2.58 0.56 -0.97
C LEU A 33 2.97 1.28 -2.28
N LEU A 34 4.04 2.07 -2.25
CA LEU A 34 4.53 2.81 -3.41
C LEU A 34 5.07 1.86 -4.48
N ALA A 35 5.82 0.81 -4.10
CA ALA A 35 6.29 -0.22 -5.02
C ALA A 35 5.12 -0.93 -5.73
N VAL A 36 4.10 -1.34 -4.96
CA VAL A 36 2.87 -1.95 -5.51
C VAL A 36 2.14 -0.98 -6.44
N LYS A 37 2.02 0.30 -6.07
CA LYS A 37 1.39 1.31 -6.93
C LYS A 37 2.15 1.51 -8.24
N LYS A 38 3.48 1.58 -8.20
CA LYS A 38 4.33 1.70 -9.39
C LYS A 38 4.14 0.50 -10.32
N ARG A 39 4.19 -0.72 -9.78
CA ARG A 39 3.94 -1.97 -10.53
C ARG A 39 2.56 -1.97 -11.19
N LEU A 40 1.51 -1.64 -10.44
CA LEU A 40 0.15 -1.62 -10.96
C LEU A 40 -0.07 -0.50 -11.99
N ALA A 41 0.60 0.64 -11.83
CA ALA A 41 0.60 1.73 -12.81
C ALA A 41 1.36 1.38 -14.09
N ALA A 42 2.35 0.48 -14.01
CA ALA A 42 3.03 -0.11 -15.16
C ALA A 42 2.25 -1.27 -15.81
N ALA A 43 1.03 -1.54 -15.36
CA ALA A 43 0.21 -2.67 -15.82
C ALA A 43 0.91 -4.04 -15.67
N GLN A 44 1.72 -4.20 -14.62
CA GLN A 44 2.40 -5.45 -14.31
C GLN A 44 1.60 -6.31 -13.32
N GLY A 45 1.58 -7.61 -13.58
CA GLY A 45 0.94 -8.63 -12.78
C GLY A 45 1.72 -9.01 -11.50
N PRO A 46 1.35 -10.11 -10.83
CA PRO A 46 1.99 -10.53 -9.58
C PRO A 46 3.45 -10.96 -9.73
N GLY A 47 3.86 -11.43 -10.91
CA GLY A 47 5.23 -11.87 -11.20
C GLY A 47 6.08 -10.85 -11.95
N ASP A 48 5.77 -9.55 -11.86
CA ASP A 48 6.44 -8.45 -12.59
C ASP A 48 6.31 -8.47 -14.12
N GLY A 49 5.75 -9.53 -14.70
CA GLY A 49 5.33 -9.60 -16.11
C GLY A 49 4.06 -8.79 -16.39
N PRO A 50 3.59 -8.74 -17.65
CA PRO A 50 2.36 -8.03 -18.01
C PRO A 50 1.14 -8.61 -17.29
N ALA A 51 0.26 -7.74 -16.78
CA ALA A 51 -0.98 -8.14 -16.11
C ALA A 51 -1.94 -8.85 -17.09
N LYS A 52 -2.69 -9.84 -16.60
CA LYS A 52 -3.71 -10.52 -17.40
C LYS A 52 -4.80 -9.52 -17.83
N PRO A 53 -5.23 -9.53 -19.11
CA PRO A 53 -6.31 -8.67 -19.55
C PRO A 53 -7.66 -9.07 -18.92
N LEU A 54 -8.55 -8.09 -18.75
CA LEU A 54 -9.93 -8.32 -18.28
C LEU A 54 -10.73 -9.18 -19.29
N THR A 55 -10.72 -8.78 -20.55
CA THR A 55 -11.30 -9.52 -21.68
C THR A 55 -10.49 -9.20 -22.96
N LYS A 56 -10.61 -10.02 -24.01
CA LYS A 56 -9.94 -9.78 -25.30
C LYS A 56 -10.30 -8.42 -25.91
N ARG A 57 -11.60 -8.08 -25.96
CA ARG A 57 -12.08 -6.78 -26.46
C ARG A 57 -11.52 -5.61 -25.64
N TYR A 58 -11.46 -5.79 -24.32
CA TYR A 58 -10.92 -4.77 -23.42
C TYR A 58 -9.41 -4.57 -23.62
N ALA A 59 -8.64 -5.65 -23.84
CA ALA A 59 -7.22 -5.58 -24.14
C ALA A 59 -6.96 -4.82 -25.45
N ILE A 60 -7.71 -5.14 -26.52
CA ILE A 60 -7.63 -4.44 -27.81
C ILE A 60 -7.91 -2.96 -27.62
N ARG A 61 -8.98 -2.61 -26.91
CA ARG A 61 -9.33 -1.21 -26.63
C ARG A 61 -8.22 -0.48 -25.88
N LYS A 62 -7.63 -1.09 -24.85
CA LYS A 62 -6.53 -0.46 -24.09
C LYS A 62 -5.21 -0.38 -24.85
N SER A 63 -4.94 -1.34 -25.72
CA SER A 63 -3.81 -1.29 -26.65
C SER A 63 -3.94 -0.10 -27.59
N LYS A 64 -5.12 0.11 -28.19
CA LYS A 64 -5.41 1.32 -29.00
C LYS A 64 -5.21 2.63 -28.22
N LEU A 65 -5.51 2.63 -26.92
CA LEU A 65 -5.31 3.78 -26.02
C LEU A 65 -3.89 3.89 -25.46
N ARG A 66 -2.96 2.98 -25.79
CA ARG A 66 -1.60 2.89 -25.21
C ARG A 66 -1.58 2.81 -23.67
N LYS A 67 -2.60 2.17 -23.07
CA LYS A 67 -2.80 2.10 -21.61
C LYS A 67 -2.59 0.72 -20.99
N GLY A 68 -1.97 -0.22 -21.71
CA GLY A 68 -1.65 -1.57 -21.21
C GLY A 68 -2.83 -2.30 -20.54
N ASN A 69 -2.55 -3.37 -19.80
CA ASN A 69 -3.57 -4.07 -19.01
C ASN A 69 -3.75 -3.45 -17.61
N LEU A 70 -3.85 -2.12 -17.55
CA LEU A 70 -4.04 -1.38 -16.30
C LEU A 70 -5.27 -1.88 -15.54
N ARG A 71 -5.08 -2.15 -14.24
CA ARG A 71 -6.11 -2.64 -13.31
C ARG A 71 -7.05 -1.54 -12.81
N ASP A 72 -7.39 -0.59 -13.68
CA ASP A 72 -8.47 0.38 -13.45
C ASP A 72 -9.48 0.30 -14.59
N LEU A 73 -10.70 -0.14 -14.25
CA LEU A 73 -11.82 -0.35 -15.16
C LEU A 73 -12.11 0.89 -16.02
N TRP A 74 -12.01 2.07 -15.42
CA TRP A 74 -12.33 3.35 -16.05
C TRP A 74 -11.10 4.17 -16.44
N LEU A 75 -9.89 3.64 -16.28
CA LEU A 75 -8.64 4.36 -16.58
C LEU A 75 -8.49 5.71 -15.85
N THR A 76 -9.26 5.94 -14.78
CA THR A 76 -9.29 7.19 -14.02
C THR A 76 -8.12 7.37 -13.04
N GLY A 77 -7.39 6.29 -12.74
CA GLY A 77 -6.43 6.19 -11.64
C GLY A 77 -7.07 6.21 -10.25
N LYS A 78 -8.40 6.33 -10.12
CA LYS A 78 -9.09 6.50 -8.83
C LYS A 78 -8.85 5.31 -7.89
N MET A 79 -8.82 4.10 -8.43
CA MET A 79 -8.58 2.90 -7.63
C MET A 79 -7.19 2.93 -6.97
N LEU A 80 -6.15 3.28 -7.73
CA LEU A 80 -4.78 3.37 -7.20
C LEU A 80 -4.60 4.54 -6.23
N LYS A 81 -5.22 5.69 -6.51
CA LYS A 81 -5.24 6.84 -5.57
C LYS A 81 -5.92 6.46 -4.25
N ASN A 82 -6.92 5.58 -4.30
CA ASN A 82 -7.68 5.14 -3.14
C ASN A 82 -6.96 4.06 -2.30
N LEU A 83 -5.93 3.42 -2.84
CA LEU A 83 -5.12 2.45 -2.12
C LEU A 83 -4.19 3.19 -1.15
N THR A 84 -4.41 3.02 0.15
CA THR A 84 -3.62 3.69 1.19
C THR A 84 -3.20 2.71 2.28
N LEU A 85 -2.17 3.07 3.03
CA LEU A 85 -1.89 2.44 4.31
C LEU A 85 -3.10 2.68 5.23
N ARG A 86 -3.51 1.67 5.98
CA ARG A 86 -4.73 1.70 6.81
C ARG A 86 -4.45 1.46 8.27
N THR A 87 -3.66 0.44 8.55
CA THR A 87 -3.32 0.04 9.91
C THR A 87 -1.84 -0.27 9.96
N VAL A 88 -1.21 0.14 11.04
CA VAL A 88 0.18 -0.15 11.35
C VAL A 88 0.24 -0.61 12.80
N SER A 89 0.95 -1.70 13.03
CA SER A 89 1.40 -2.18 14.32
C SER A 89 2.92 -2.13 14.37
N GLU A 90 3.53 -2.43 15.50
CA GLU A 90 4.99 -2.45 15.63
C GLU A 90 5.68 -3.46 14.71
N ASN A 91 4.97 -4.50 14.28
CA ASN A 91 5.49 -5.61 13.50
C ASN A 91 4.84 -5.77 12.12
N SER A 92 3.81 -4.98 11.80
CA SER A 92 3.06 -5.17 10.56
C SER A 92 2.47 -3.87 10.05
N SER A 93 2.30 -3.79 8.74
CA SER A 93 1.57 -2.70 8.11
C SER A 93 0.62 -3.25 7.05
N LYS A 94 -0.58 -2.68 6.96
CA LYS A 94 -1.63 -3.15 6.05
C LYS A 94 -2.13 -2.00 5.19
N ALA A 95 -2.11 -2.23 3.88
CA ALA A 95 -2.72 -1.34 2.90
C ALA A 95 -4.06 -1.90 2.41
N ALA A 96 -5.04 -1.01 2.18
CA ALA A 96 -6.32 -1.38 1.57
C ALA A 96 -6.97 -0.20 0.84
N LEU A 97 -7.99 -0.52 0.04
CA LEU A 97 -8.85 0.46 -0.63
C LEU A 97 -9.85 1.06 0.37
N THR A 98 -9.91 2.39 0.46
CA THR A 98 -10.72 3.08 1.47
C THR A 98 -12.21 3.16 1.13
N SER A 99 -12.59 3.30 -0.15
CA SER A 99 -14.00 3.46 -0.52
C SER A 99 -14.64 2.10 -0.88
N ARG A 100 -15.93 1.94 -0.60
CA ARG A 100 -16.68 0.71 -0.93
C ARG A 100 -16.63 0.41 -2.43
N LYS A 101 -16.83 1.43 -3.26
CA LYS A 101 -16.80 1.31 -4.72
C LYS A 101 -15.45 0.77 -5.20
N GLU A 102 -14.34 1.33 -4.72
CA GLU A 102 -13.02 0.86 -5.12
C GLU A 102 -12.74 -0.55 -4.55
N ARG A 103 -13.15 -0.87 -3.32
CA ARG A 103 -13.05 -2.24 -2.78
C ARG A 103 -13.73 -3.28 -3.67
N ILE A 104 -14.95 -3.01 -4.15
CA ILE A 104 -15.67 -3.91 -5.06
C ILE A 104 -14.88 -4.14 -6.35
N LYS A 105 -14.31 -3.07 -6.93
CA LYS A 105 -13.44 -3.21 -8.12
C LYS A 105 -12.18 -4.00 -7.82
N GLY A 106 -11.56 -3.77 -6.66
CA GLY A 106 -10.41 -4.53 -6.20
C GLY A 106 -10.71 -6.02 -6.05
N LEU A 107 -11.86 -6.37 -5.50
CA LEU A 107 -12.32 -7.76 -5.40
C LEU A 107 -12.55 -8.37 -6.79
N ALA A 108 -13.20 -7.63 -7.70
CA ALA A 108 -13.37 -8.08 -9.08
C ALA A 108 -12.03 -8.33 -9.80
N ASN A 109 -11.04 -7.46 -9.59
CA ASN A 109 -9.69 -7.66 -10.11
C ASN A 109 -9.02 -8.92 -9.52
N ALA A 110 -9.23 -9.18 -8.22
CA ALA A 110 -8.65 -10.33 -7.52
C ALA A 110 -9.19 -11.69 -8.02
N ARG A 111 -10.44 -11.73 -8.50
CA ARG A 111 -11.03 -12.92 -9.12
C ARG A 111 -10.35 -13.32 -10.44
N ILE A 112 -9.63 -12.39 -11.07
CA ILE A 112 -8.97 -12.62 -12.36
C ILE A 112 -7.52 -13.04 -12.14
N GLU A 113 -6.80 -12.27 -11.32
CA GLU A 113 -5.45 -12.59 -10.87
C GLU A 113 -5.17 -11.91 -9.52
N PRO A 114 -4.32 -12.49 -8.66
CA PRO A 114 -3.83 -11.81 -7.47
C PRO A 114 -3.09 -10.53 -7.87
N TRP A 115 -3.67 -9.36 -7.53
CA TRP A 115 -3.12 -8.08 -7.98
C TRP A 115 -2.57 -7.23 -6.82
N LEU A 116 -3.06 -7.38 -5.59
CA LEU A 116 -2.57 -6.67 -4.40
C LEU A 116 -1.58 -7.54 -3.61
N VAL A 117 -0.60 -8.09 -4.31
CA VAL A 117 0.46 -8.93 -3.74
C VAL A 117 1.84 -8.34 -4.03
N PHE A 118 2.83 -8.71 -3.21
CA PHE A 118 4.22 -8.39 -3.51
C PHE A 118 4.80 -9.35 -4.53
N SER A 119 5.17 -8.78 -5.68
CA SER A 119 6.04 -9.42 -6.65
C SER A 119 7.48 -9.51 -6.13
N PRO A 120 8.35 -10.33 -6.74
CA PRO A 120 9.77 -10.41 -6.37
C PRO A 120 10.44 -9.04 -6.26
N LYS A 121 10.23 -8.15 -7.25
CA LYS A 121 10.80 -6.79 -7.22
C LYS A 121 10.27 -5.94 -6.07
N ASN A 122 8.97 -6.05 -5.76
CA ASN A 122 8.40 -5.31 -4.62
C ASN A 122 8.98 -5.80 -3.29
N ARG A 123 9.19 -7.12 -3.14
CA ARG A 123 9.78 -7.69 -1.93
C ARG A 123 11.18 -7.15 -1.72
N LEU A 124 12.01 -7.13 -2.77
CA LEU A 124 13.36 -6.56 -2.72
C LEU A 124 13.34 -5.08 -2.31
N ALA A 125 12.49 -4.26 -2.93
CA ALA A 125 12.38 -2.84 -2.58
C ALA A 125 11.96 -2.61 -1.12
N VAL A 126 11.07 -3.46 -0.58
CA VAL A 126 10.67 -3.41 0.83
C VAL A 126 11.80 -3.85 1.74
N MET A 127 12.53 -4.92 1.39
CA MET A 127 13.67 -5.42 2.16
C MET A 127 14.80 -4.40 2.22
N GLU A 128 15.12 -3.76 1.10
CA GLU A 128 16.13 -2.70 1.05
C GLU A 128 15.73 -1.52 1.94
N LYS A 129 14.46 -1.07 1.86
CA LYS A 129 13.99 0.00 2.73
C LYS A 129 13.99 -0.41 4.21
N ALA A 130 13.61 -1.64 4.52
CA ALA A 130 13.65 -2.17 5.88
C ALA A 130 15.09 -2.21 6.41
N LYS A 131 16.07 -2.60 5.60
CA LYS A 131 17.49 -2.57 5.94
C LYS A 131 17.97 -1.15 6.25
N GLN A 132 17.58 -0.18 5.41
CA GLN A 132 17.91 1.24 5.63
C GLN A 132 17.35 1.75 6.96
N VAL A 133 16.04 1.58 7.17
CA VAL A 133 15.37 2.00 8.41
C VAL A 133 16.02 1.34 9.62
N PHE A 134 16.31 0.03 9.56
CA PHE A 134 16.99 -0.68 10.63
C PHE A 134 18.37 -0.09 10.96
N LEU A 135 19.17 0.26 9.95
CA LEU A 135 20.48 0.88 10.17
C LEU A 135 20.35 2.27 10.82
N GLU A 136 19.35 3.06 10.42
CA GLU A 136 19.05 4.37 11.01
C GLU A 136 18.67 4.24 12.50
N VAL A 137 17.87 3.23 12.86
CA VAL A 137 17.39 3.06 14.24
C VAL A 137 18.25 2.14 15.11
N LYS A 138 19.27 1.48 14.55
CA LYS A 138 20.10 0.46 15.22
C LYS A 138 20.60 0.91 16.59
N ASN A 139 21.21 2.08 16.67
CA ASN A 139 21.79 2.59 17.91
C ASN A 139 20.70 2.82 18.98
N ARG A 140 19.56 3.38 18.57
CA ARG A 140 18.41 3.64 19.45
C ARG A 140 17.78 2.34 19.95
N LEU A 141 17.71 1.31 19.10
CA LEU A 141 17.25 -0.03 19.46
C LEU A 141 18.14 -0.67 20.52
N ILE A 142 19.47 -0.59 20.38
CA ILE A 142 20.43 -1.13 21.35
C ILE A 142 20.24 -0.48 22.72
N VAL A 143 20.15 0.85 22.77
CA VAL A 143 19.92 1.60 24.02
C VAL A 143 18.60 1.19 24.66
N SER A 144 17.50 1.17 23.90
CA SER A 144 16.17 0.77 24.41
C SER A 144 16.14 -0.63 25.02
N ARG A 145 16.92 -1.57 24.46
CA ARG A 145 17.03 -2.95 24.96
C ARG A 145 17.80 -3.00 26.29
N SER A 146 18.86 -2.20 26.42
CA SER A 146 19.66 -2.15 27.66
C SER A 146 18.96 -1.44 28.82
N THR A 147 18.13 -0.43 28.54
CA THR A 147 17.51 0.40 29.58
C THR A 147 16.13 -0.07 30.00
N GLY A 148 15.46 -0.96 29.23
CA GLY A 148 14.06 -1.35 29.45
C GLY A 148 13.04 -0.21 29.26
N ALA A 149 13.50 1.04 29.19
CA ALA A 149 12.70 2.22 28.99
C ALA A 149 12.54 2.50 27.50
N VAL A 150 11.32 2.32 27.00
CA VAL A 150 10.89 2.93 25.74
C VAL A 150 10.74 4.43 26.01
N ARG A 151 11.81 5.21 25.91
CA ARG A 151 11.72 6.67 25.99
C ARG A 151 11.01 7.19 24.74
N PHE A 152 9.80 7.69 24.96
CA PHE A 152 9.02 8.45 23.99
C PHE A 152 9.46 9.91 24.11
N ASP A 153 10.43 10.30 23.28
CA ASP A 153 10.71 11.71 23.01
C ASP A 153 10.10 12.06 21.65
#